data_AF-A0A6H1NIJ7-F1
#
_entry.id   AF-A0A6H1NIJ7-F1
#
_cell.length_a   1.000
_cell.length_b   1.000
_cell.length_c   1.000
_cell.angle_alpha   90.00
_cell.angle_beta   90.00
_cell.angle_gamma   90.00
#
_symmetry.space_group_name_H-M   'P 1'
#
loop_
_entity.id
_entity.type
_entity.pdbx_description
1 polymer ?
#
loop_
_entity_poly.entity_id
_entity_poly.type
_entity_poly.pdbx_seq_one_letter_code
_entity_poly.pdbx_strand_id
1 'polypeptide(L)'
;MNNPRARREGLRVKEITDGRLAVYDEHAEQGHLLTPLSATVFHLADGTRTLTDLTTAATHTHPAADTSLIRLALTELHTARLLDAPLSEPNRPKPALSDSLGPTGGECAAHVMTAAEASSAPERPRS
;
A
#
# COMPACT_ATOMS: atom_id res chain seq x y z
N MET A 1 -16.24 14.75 -4.07
CA MET A 1 -15.35 13.60 -3.80
C MET A 1 -15.14 12.86 -5.10
N ASN A 2 -13.93 12.31 -5.30
CA ASN A 2 -13.77 11.00 -5.90
C ASN A 2 -13.61 10.87 -7.44
N ASN A 3 -12.74 11.65 -8.07
CA ASN A 3 -12.20 11.24 -9.37
C ASN A 3 -11.00 10.31 -9.12
N PRO A 4 -11.14 8.97 -9.23
CA PRO A 4 -10.04 8.08 -8.97
C PRO A 4 -8.99 8.23 -10.07
N ARG A 5 -7.74 8.37 -9.65
CA ARG A 5 -6.59 8.40 -10.55
C ARG A 5 -5.73 7.18 -10.24
N ALA A 6 -5.58 6.31 -11.23
CA ALA A 6 -4.66 5.19 -11.13
C ALA A 6 -3.23 5.71 -10.99
N ARG A 7 -2.53 5.22 -9.96
CA ARG A 7 -1.09 5.42 -9.84
C ARG A 7 -0.43 4.64 -10.97
N ARG A 8 0.54 5.24 -11.65
CA ARG A 8 1.32 4.58 -12.72
C ARG A 8 2.81 4.53 -12.43
N GLU A 9 3.27 5.40 -11.53
CA GLU A 9 4.68 5.47 -11.14
C GLU A 9 5.04 4.33 -10.19
N GLY A 10 6.15 3.65 -10.48
CA GLY A 10 6.65 2.52 -9.70
C GLY A 10 5.77 1.27 -9.78
N LEU A 11 4.92 1.16 -10.81
CA LEU A 11 4.09 -0.02 -11.06
C LEU A 11 4.49 -0.67 -12.38
N ARG A 12 4.76 -1.97 -12.35
CA ARG A 12 4.90 -2.79 -13.56
C ARG A 12 3.58 -3.50 -13.83
N VAL A 13 2.99 -3.19 -14.98
CA VAL A 13 1.67 -3.67 -15.34
C VAL A 13 1.81 -4.67 -16.49
N LYS A 14 1.16 -5.83 -16.37
CA LYS A 14 1.13 -6.85 -17.42
C LYS A 14 -0.29 -7.39 -17.59
N GLU A 15 -0.78 -7.33 -18.81
CA GLU A 15 -2.03 -7.97 -19.19
C GLU A 15 -1.85 -9.49 -19.23
N ILE A 16 -2.80 -10.19 -18.63
CA ILE A 16 -2.86 -11.64 -18.61
C ILE A 16 -3.99 -12.07 -19.55
N THR A 17 -3.86 -13.26 -20.12
CA THR A 17 -4.97 -13.93 -20.81
C THR A 17 -6.20 -13.95 -19.89
N ASP A 18 -7.40 -13.86 -20.46
CA ASP A 18 -8.70 -13.70 -19.76
C ASP A 18 -9.05 -12.27 -19.29
N GLY A 19 -8.30 -11.24 -19.71
CA GLY A 19 -8.64 -9.84 -19.42
C GLY A 19 -8.33 -9.39 -17.99
N ARG A 20 -7.51 -10.16 -17.27
CA ARG A 20 -6.98 -9.81 -15.93
C ARG A 20 -5.71 -8.99 -16.05
N LEU A 21 -5.39 -8.24 -15.00
CA LEU A 21 -4.19 -7.40 -14.97
C LEU A 21 -3.31 -7.78 -13.79
N ALA A 22 -2.08 -8.19 -14.07
CA ALA A 22 -1.05 -8.36 -13.04
C ALA A 22 -0.33 -7.02 -12.86
N VAL A 23 -0.35 -6.49 -11.64
CA VAL A 23 0.31 -5.25 -11.25
C VAL A 23 1.35 -5.58 -10.19
N TYR A 24 2.60 -5.21 -10.43
CA TYR A 24 3.68 -5.34 -9.47
C TYR A 24 4.07 -3.94 -8.98
N ASP A 25 3.87 -3.67 -7.70
CA ASP A 25 4.31 -2.44 -7.05
C ASP A 25 5.79 -2.60 -6.66
N GLU A 26 6.66 -1.82 -7.31
CA GLU A 26 8.11 -1.85 -7.08
C GLU A 26 8.52 -1.23 -5.75
N HIS A 27 7.68 -0.35 -5.17
CA HIS A 27 7.94 0.26 -3.87
C HIS A 27 7.56 -0.65 -2.70
N ALA A 28 6.46 -1.38 -2.86
CA ALA A 28 5.99 -2.35 -1.86
C ALA A 28 6.55 -3.76 -2.08
N GLU A 29 7.25 -3.97 -3.20
CA GLU A 29 7.74 -5.28 -3.68
C GLU A 29 6.63 -6.34 -3.74
N GLN A 30 5.40 -5.91 -4.07
CA GLN A 30 4.19 -6.74 -4.00
C GLN A 30 3.49 -6.88 -5.34
N GLY A 31 3.09 -8.11 -5.66
CA GLY A 31 2.24 -8.43 -6.81
C GLY A 31 0.75 -8.44 -6.44
N HIS A 32 -0.06 -7.81 -7.28
CA HIS A 32 -1.51 -7.80 -7.22
C HIS A 32 -2.09 -8.34 -8.53
N LEU A 33 -3.05 -9.24 -8.45
CA LEU A 33 -3.79 -9.72 -9.61
C LEU A 33 -5.20 -9.12 -9.59
N LEU A 34 -5.48 -8.24 -10.53
CA LEU A 34 -6.77 -7.58 -10.66
C LEU A 34 -7.75 -8.45 -11.45
N THR A 35 -8.99 -8.44 -10.98
CA THR A 35 -10.12 -9.01 -11.73
C THR A 35 -10.34 -8.25 -13.05
N PRO A 36 -11.02 -8.83 -14.04
CA PRO A 36 -11.28 -8.13 -15.30
C PRO A 36 -12.03 -6.81 -15.14
N LEU A 37 -12.93 -6.73 -14.16
CA LEU A 37 -13.63 -5.50 -13.82
C LEU A 37 -12.67 -4.49 -13.18
N SER A 38 -11.90 -4.89 -12.16
CA SER A 38 -10.96 -4.00 -11.49
C SER A 38 -9.85 -3.51 -12.42
N ALA A 39 -9.40 -4.34 -13.38
CA ALA A 39 -8.49 -3.96 -14.45
C ALA A 39 -9.08 -2.88 -15.36
N THR A 40 -10.34 -3.07 -15.79
CA THR A 40 -11.06 -2.09 -16.61
C THR A 40 -11.20 -0.76 -15.87
N VAL A 41 -11.62 -0.79 -14.61
CA VAL A 41 -11.72 0.41 -13.75
C VAL A 41 -10.36 1.08 -13.57
N PHE A 42 -9.28 0.31 -13.37
CA PHE A 42 -7.92 0.83 -13.25
C PHE A 42 -7.47 1.56 -14.53
N HIS A 43 -7.80 1.04 -15.72
CA HIS A 43 -7.50 1.72 -16.98
C HIS A 43 -8.33 2.99 -17.21
N LEU A 44 -9.60 2.99 -16.77
CA LEU A 44 -10.50 4.14 -16.91
C LEU A 44 -10.26 5.25 -15.88
N ALA A 45 -9.66 4.92 -14.74
CA ALA A 45 -9.35 5.82 -13.63
C ALA A 45 -8.22 6.79 -13.98
N ASP A 46 -8.57 7.90 -14.63
CA ASP A 46 -7.61 8.93 -15.06
C ASP A 46 -7.62 10.20 -14.18
N GLY A 47 -8.47 10.25 -13.14
CA GLY A 47 -8.63 11.44 -12.30
C GLY A 47 -9.58 12.50 -12.87
N THR A 48 -10.22 12.24 -14.00
CA THR A 48 -11.21 13.12 -14.64
C THR A 48 -12.64 12.56 -14.58
N ARG A 49 -12.79 11.23 -14.49
CA ARG A 49 -14.08 10.54 -14.51
C ARG A 49 -14.69 10.43 -13.12
N THR A 50 -16.02 10.60 -13.05
CA THR A 50 -16.81 10.38 -11.84
C THR A 50 -17.23 8.92 -11.73
N LEU A 51 -17.75 8.51 -10.57
CA LEU A 51 -18.25 7.15 -10.37
C LEU A 51 -19.30 6.74 -11.41
N THR A 52 -20.24 7.62 -11.75
CA THR A 52 -21.29 7.34 -12.75
C THR A 52 -20.71 7.19 -14.17
N ASP A 53 -19.72 8.00 -14.51
CA ASP A 53 -19.03 7.91 -15.81
C ASP A 53 -18.23 6.60 -15.91
N LEU A 54 -17.55 6.21 -14.83
CA LEU A 54 -16.87 4.92 -14.73
C LEU A 54 -17.83 3.75 -14.84
N THR A 55 -18.99 3.79 -14.19
CA THR A 55 -20.01 2.74 -14.33
C THR A 55 -20.48 2.65 -15.78
N THR A 56 -20.80 3.78 -16.41
CA THR A 56 -21.30 3.81 -17.80
C THR A 56 -20.25 3.33 -18.80
N ALA A 57 -18.98 3.66 -18.58
CA ALA A 57 -17.89 3.19 -19.43
C ALA A 57 -17.58 1.69 -19.18
N ALA A 58 -17.63 1.24 -17.92
CA ALA A 58 -17.38 -0.15 -17.57
C ALA A 58 -18.49 -1.09 -18.06
N THR A 59 -19.76 -0.65 -18.09
CA THR A 59 -20.88 -1.45 -18.61
C THR A 59 -20.75 -1.78 -20.09
N HIS A 60 -19.99 -0.99 -20.85
CA HIS A 60 -19.70 -1.28 -22.25
C HIS A 60 -18.90 -2.58 -22.42
N THR A 61 -17.98 -2.85 -21.49
CA THR A 61 -17.13 -4.06 -21.51
C THR A 61 -17.69 -5.16 -20.61
N HIS A 62 -18.37 -4.78 -19.52
CA HIS A 62 -18.93 -5.68 -18.50
C HIS A 62 -20.41 -5.36 -18.30
N PRO A 63 -21.34 -5.96 -19.07
CA PRO A 63 -22.76 -5.62 -19.02
C PRO A 63 -23.40 -5.78 -17.63
N ALA A 64 -22.82 -6.61 -16.77
CA ALA A 64 -23.24 -6.85 -15.39
C ALA A 64 -22.58 -5.90 -14.38
N ALA A 65 -21.83 -4.90 -14.82
CA ALA A 65 -21.17 -3.95 -13.93
C ALA A 65 -22.16 -2.91 -13.40
N ASP A 66 -22.46 -2.99 -12.10
CA ASP A 66 -23.26 -1.97 -11.40
C ASP A 66 -22.40 -1.03 -10.58
N THR A 67 -22.96 0.12 -10.20
CA THR A 67 -22.31 1.10 -9.33
C THR A 67 -21.72 0.48 -8.05
N SER A 68 -22.39 -0.51 -7.47
CA SER A 68 -21.89 -1.23 -6.28
C SER A 68 -20.61 -2.03 -6.57
N LEU A 69 -20.54 -2.68 -7.73
CA LEU A 69 -19.36 -3.44 -8.16
C LEU A 69 -18.19 -2.51 -8.51
N ILE A 70 -18.46 -1.37 -9.14
CA ILE A 70 -17.45 -0.35 -9.40
C ILE A 70 -16.90 0.22 -8.09
N ARG A 71 -17.76 0.48 -7.10
CA ARG A 71 -17.33 0.91 -5.77
C ARG A 71 -16.48 -0.15 -5.07
N LEU A 72 -16.82 -1.43 -5.21
CA LEU A 72 -16.02 -2.52 -4.67
C LEU A 72 -14.64 -2.57 -5.34
N ALA A 73 -14.59 -2.52 -6.67
CA ALA A 73 -13.34 -2.48 -7.43
C ALA A 73 -12.46 -1.28 -7.04
N LEU A 74 -13.03 -0.08 -6.89
CA LEU A 74 -12.30 1.09 -6.42
C LEU A 74 -11.77 0.92 -4.99
N THR A 75 -12.53 0.27 -4.12
CA THR A 75 -12.08 -0.07 -2.75
C THR A 75 -10.90 -1.03 -2.80
N GLU A 76 -10.96 -2.09 -3.61
CA GLU A 76 -9.85 -3.04 -3.80
C GLU A 76 -8.58 -2.34 -4.31
N LEU A 77 -8.72 -1.49 -5.33
CA LEU A 77 -7.60 -0.71 -5.88
C LEU A 77 -7.00 0.24 -4.84
N HIS A 78 -7.84 0.85 -4.00
CA HIS A 78 -7.40 1.70 -2.91
C HIS A 78 -6.64 0.91 -1.83
N THR A 79 -7.18 -0.22 -1.39
CA THR A 79 -6.53 -1.11 -0.42
C THR A 79 -5.19 -1.64 -0.94
N ALA A 80 -5.10 -1.89 -2.24
CA ALA A 80 -3.85 -2.28 -2.91
C ALA A 80 -2.87 -1.11 -3.15
N ARG A 81 -3.19 0.11 -2.73
CA ARG A 81 -2.38 1.33 -2.94
C ARG A 81 -2.07 1.62 -4.41
N LEU A 82 -2.96 1.21 -5.31
CA LEU A 82 -2.84 1.40 -6.76
C LEU A 82 -3.49 2.71 -7.25
N LEU A 83 -4.00 3.54 -6.35
CA LEU A 83 -4.58 4.85 -6.65
C LEU A 83 -3.71 5.97 -6.06
N ASP A 84 -3.58 7.08 -6.81
CA ASP A 84 -2.76 8.25 -6.47
C ASP A 84 -3.41 9.12 -5.39
N ALA A 85 -4.74 9.23 -5.43
CA ALA A 85 -5.52 9.91 -4.42
C ALA A 85 -6.03 8.90 -3.38
N PRO A 86 -5.83 9.12 -2.07
CA PRO A 86 -6.61 8.41 -1.09
C PRO A 86 -8.09 8.70 -1.37
N LEU A 87 -8.91 7.65 -1.48
CA LEU A 87 -10.33 7.81 -1.20
C LEU A 87 -10.31 8.48 0.18
N SER A 88 -10.82 9.72 0.30
CA SER A 88 -10.75 10.45 1.56
C SER A 88 -11.57 9.74 2.63
N GLU A 89 -11.03 8.65 3.18
CA GLU A 89 -11.46 8.05 4.41
C GLU A 89 -11.10 9.06 5.49
N PRO A 90 -12.06 9.52 6.30
CA PRO A 90 -11.75 10.43 7.39
C PRO A 90 -10.84 9.71 8.38
N ASN A 91 -9.56 10.10 8.35
CA ASN A 91 -8.60 10.01 9.44
C ASN A 91 -8.43 8.62 10.10
N ARG A 92 -7.42 7.86 9.65
CA ARG A 92 -6.71 6.94 10.54
C ARG A 92 -5.27 7.44 10.70
N PRO A 93 -4.83 7.90 11.88
CA PRO A 93 -3.46 8.33 12.09
C PRO A 93 -2.52 7.14 11.92
N LYS A 94 -1.47 7.32 11.10
CA LYS A 94 -0.39 6.35 10.92
C LYS A 94 0.28 6.07 12.27
N PRO A 95 0.47 4.81 12.70
CA PRO A 95 1.43 4.54 13.77
C PRO A 95 2.83 4.87 13.22
N ALA A 96 3.42 5.94 13.73
CA ALA A 96 4.81 6.30 13.48
C ALA A 96 5.70 5.26 14.16
N LEU A 97 6.33 4.41 13.36
CA LEU A 97 7.46 3.60 13.79
C LEU A 97 8.63 3.91 12.86
N SER A 98 9.81 4.06 13.46
CA SER A 98 11.15 4.25 12.87
C SER A 98 11.49 5.71 12.52
N ASP A 99 12.64 6.29 12.88
CA ASP A 99 13.83 5.84 13.60
C ASP A 99 14.74 7.08 13.82
N SER A 100 15.46 7.12 14.95
CA SER A 100 16.73 7.81 15.26
C SER A 100 17.06 9.22 14.75
N LEU A 101 17.40 10.13 15.69
CA LEU A 101 18.64 10.94 15.75
C LEU A 101 18.57 11.87 16.98
N GLY A 102 19.38 11.68 18.02
CA GLY A 102 20.66 12.39 18.21
C GLY A 102 20.67 13.11 19.57
N PRO A 103 21.83 13.29 20.24
CA PRO A 103 21.89 13.51 21.69
C PRO A 103 21.88 15.00 22.08
N THR A 104 21.06 15.37 23.06
CA THR A 104 21.18 16.69 23.72
C THR A 104 20.85 16.60 25.21
N GLY A 105 21.91 16.65 26.01
CA GLY A 105 22.05 17.40 27.27
C GLY A 105 20.99 17.32 28.38
N GLY A 106 21.44 16.92 29.57
CA GLY A 106 20.86 17.23 30.89
C GLY A 106 19.70 16.31 31.28
N GLU A 107 19.54 15.80 32.50
CA GLU A 107 20.12 16.15 33.80
C GLU A 107 19.89 14.95 34.75
N CYS A 108 20.67 14.94 35.82
CA CYS A 108 20.86 13.95 36.88
C CYS A 108 19.61 13.22 37.43
N ALA A 109 19.75 11.93 37.74
CA ALA A 109 19.53 11.41 39.09
C ALA A 109 20.02 9.95 39.22
N ALA A 110 20.98 9.77 40.12
CA ALA A 110 21.49 8.49 40.60
C ALA A 110 20.38 7.59 41.16
N HIS A 111 20.58 6.27 41.09
CA HIS A 111 20.32 5.22 42.10
C HIS A 111 20.78 3.89 41.45
N VAL A 112 22.02 3.43 41.66
CA VAL A 112 22.56 2.66 42.81
C VAL A 112 22.18 1.17 42.82
N MET A 113 23.23 0.33 42.83
CA MET A 113 23.32 -1.07 43.32
C MET A 113 22.45 -2.13 42.60
N THR A 114 22.95 -3.29 42.20
CA THR A 114 23.84 -4.20 42.94
C THR A 114 24.34 -5.33 42.03
N ALA A 115 25.53 -5.84 42.36
CA ALA A 115 26.10 -7.20 42.26
C ALA A 115 25.51 -8.20 41.23
N ALA A 116 26.27 -9.09 40.60
CA ALA A 116 27.43 -9.81 41.08
C ALA A 116 28.01 -10.59 39.88
N GLU A 117 29.33 -10.76 39.91
CA GLU A 117 30.06 -12.02 39.66
C GLU A 117 29.71 -12.90 38.43
N ALA A 118 30.63 -13.52 37.73
CA ALA A 118 32.08 -13.57 37.68
C ALA A 118 32.38 -14.58 36.55
N SER A 119 33.65 -14.67 36.19
CA SER A 119 34.28 -15.89 35.64
C SER A 119 34.33 -15.99 34.12
N SER A 120 35.52 -15.65 33.59
CA SER A 120 36.44 -16.57 32.90
C SER A 120 35.88 -17.40 31.74
N ALA A 121 36.49 -17.52 30.57
CA ALA A 121 37.83 -17.23 30.05
C ALA A 121 37.78 -17.53 28.53
N PRO A 122 38.84 -17.27 27.75
CA PRO A 122 38.74 -17.05 26.31
C PRO A 122 39.23 -18.23 25.44
N GLU A 123 39.07 -18.03 24.13
CA GLU A 123 39.78 -18.68 23.01
C GLU A 123 39.52 -20.17 22.73
N ARG A 124 39.04 -20.50 21.52
CA ARG A 124 39.89 -20.73 20.34
C ARG A 124 39.06 -21.07 19.10
N PRO A 125 39.54 -20.75 17.89
CA PRO A 125 38.92 -21.17 16.64
C PRO A 125 39.50 -22.49 16.11
N ARG A 126 38.79 -23.03 15.10
CA ARG A 126 39.15 -23.99 14.05
C ARG A 126 38.65 -25.42 14.24
N SER A 127 37.84 -25.84 13.28
CA SER A 127 38.17 -26.96 12.39
C SER A 127 37.54 -26.70 11.03
#